data_AF-A0A396H1N7-F1
#
_entry.id   AF-A0A396H1N7-F1
#
_cell.length_a   1.000
_cell.length_b   1.000
_cell.length_c   1.000
_cell.angle_alpha   90.00
_cell.angle_beta   90.00
_cell.angle_gamma   90.00
#
_symmetry.space_group_name_H-M   'P 1'
#
loop_
_entity.id
_entity.type
_entity.pdbx_description
1 polymer ?
#
loop_
_entity_poly.entity_id
_entity_poly.type
_entity_poly.pdbx_seq_one_letter_code
_entity_poly.pdbx_strand_id
1 'polypeptide(L)' 'MATSMFVKVTFLIVICLVLGISMTNAALLCPQVQLTVVPCLGYLRNPSPSVPAPCCNGIRALNNQAKTTPER' A
#
# COMPACT_ATOMS: atom_id res chain seq x y z
N MET A 1 6.22 39.14 -0.93
CA MET A 1 6.71 37.88 -0.30
C MET A 1 5.58 36.90 -0.04
N ALA A 2 4.47 37.34 0.58
CA ALA A 2 3.31 36.49 0.90
C ALA A 2 2.66 35.83 -0.33
N THR A 3 2.51 36.56 -1.44
CA THR A 3 1.89 36.06 -2.68
C THR A 3 2.64 34.87 -3.30
N SER A 4 3.98 34.84 -3.19
CA SER A 4 4.79 33.72 -3.72
C SER A 4 4.56 32.42 -2.94
N MET A 5 4.27 32.51 -1.64
CA MET A 5 3.98 31.32 -0.82
C MET A 5 2.64 30.71 -1.19
N PHE A 6 1.61 31.53 -1.40
CA PHE A 6 0.30 31.06 -1.86
C PHE A 6 0.36 30.40 -3.23
N VAL A 7 1.15 30.95 -4.16
CA VAL A 7 1.35 30.37 -5.50
C VAL A 7 2.07 29.01 -5.42
N LYS A 8 3.10 28.87 -4.59
CA LYS A 8 3.79 27.59 -4.39
C LYS A 8 2.86 26.52 -3.82
N VAL A 9 2.04 26.87 -2.84
CA VAL A 9 1.09 25.94 -2.21
C VAL A 9 0.00 25.50 -3.21
N THR A 10 -0.57 26.43 -3.97
CA THR A 10 -1.56 26.07 -5.00
C THR A 10 -0.97 25.19 -6.09
N PHE A 11 0.26 25.47 -6.53
CA PHE A 11 0.93 24.64 -7.54
C PHE A 11 1.18 23.21 -7.03
N LEU A 12 1.61 23.05 -5.77
CA LEU A 12 1.79 21.74 -5.14
C LEU A 12 0.46 20.96 -5.05
N ILE A 13 -0.63 21.61 -4.68
CA ILE A 13 -1.97 20.99 -4.61
C ILE A 13 -2.41 20.53 -6.01
N VAL A 14 -2.23 21.37 -7.04
CA VAL A 14 -2.59 21.02 -8.42
C VAL A 14 -1.77 19.84 -8.93
N ILE A 15 -0.46 19.82 -8.66
CA ILE A 15 0.41 18.67 -8.99
C ILE A 15 -0.08 17.40 -8.29
N CYS A 16 -0.43 17.49 -7.00
CA CYS A 16 -0.92 16.37 -6.21
C CYS A 16 -2.23 15.80 -6.77
N LEU A 17 -3.15 16.67 -7.20
CA LEU A 17 -4.41 16.29 -7.86
C LEU A 17 -4.19 15.64 -9.24
N VAL A 18 -3.31 16.21 -10.07
CA VAL A 18 -3.03 15.71 -11.44
C VAL A 18 -2.32 14.36 -11.41
N LEU A 19 -1.40 14.17 -10.45
CA LEU A 19 -0.68 12.91 -10.27
C LEU A 19 -1.52 11.83 -9.56
N GLY A 20 -2.77 12.14 -9.18
CA GLY A 20 -3.65 11.20 -8.48
C GLY A 20 -3.08 10.74 -7.14
N ILE A 21 -2.15 11.51 -6.55
CA ILE A 21 -1.59 11.24 -5.24
C ILE A 21 -2.67 11.65 -4.25
N SER A 22 -3.53 10.70 -3.92
CA SER A 22 -4.52 10.92 -2.89
C SER A 22 -3.76 11.16 -1.58
N MET A 23 -3.84 12.39 -1.06
CA MET A 23 -3.33 12.74 0.29
C MET A 23 -4.11 12.02 1.41
N THR A 24 -4.90 11.01 1.06
CA THR A 24 -5.39 9.98 1.96
C THR A 24 -4.29 8.95 2.15
N ASN A 25 -3.49 9.18 3.18
CA ASN A 25 -2.94 8.19 4.10
C ASN A 25 -2.94 6.76 3.55
N ALA A 26 -1.77 6.29 3.10
CA ALA A 26 -1.45 4.87 2.90
C ALA A 26 -2.53 4.04 2.18
N ALA A 27 -2.83 4.34 0.91
CA ALA A 27 -3.51 3.35 0.09
C ALA A 27 -2.58 2.14 -0.09
N LEU A 28 -2.86 1.03 0.58
CA LEU A 28 -2.15 -0.23 0.37
C LEU A 28 -2.24 -0.62 -1.12
N LEU A 29 -1.11 -0.58 -1.83
CA LEU A 29 -1.08 -0.76 -3.28
C LEU A 29 -1.14 -2.25 -3.65
N CYS A 30 -1.93 -2.62 -4.67
CA CYS A 30 -1.95 -3.96 -5.24
C CYS A 30 -0.55 -4.58 -5.48
N PRO A 31 0.43 -3.90 -6.10
CA PRO A 31 1.77 -4.45 -6.27
C PRO A 31 2.46 -4.79 -4.94
N GLN A 32 2.23 -4.02 -3.88
CA GLN A 32 2.76 -4.30 -2.54
C GLN A 32 2.12 -5.55 -1.95
N VAL A 33 0.80 -5.71 -2.11
CA VAL A 33 0.08 -6.92 -1.69
C VAL A 33 0.61 -8.13 -2.45
N GLN A 34 0.78 -8.02 -3.77
CA GLN A 34 1.26 -9.11 -4.61
C GLN A 34 2.64 -9.61 -4.17
N LEU A 35 3.60 -8.70 -3.94
CA LEU A 35 4.93 -9.05 -3.45
C LEU A 35 4.89 -9.77 -2.10
N THR A 36 3.96 -9.37 -1.24
CA THR A 36 3.76 -9.99 0.09
C THR A 36 3.21 -11.42 -0.02
N VAL A 37 2.40 -11.70 -1.05
CA VAL A 37 1.74 -13.01 -1.27
C VAL A 37 2.58 -13.96 -2.14
N VAL A 38 3.58 -13.49 -2.88
CA VAL A 38 4.52 -14.35 -3.65
C VAL A 38 4.99 -15.61 -2.88
N PRO A 39 5.49 -15.52 -1.64
CA PRO A 39 5.94 -16.70 -0.89
C PRO A 39 4.81 -17.67 -0.52
N CYS A 40 3.54 -17.25 -0.60
CA CYS A 40 2.37 -18.10 -0.37
C CYS A 40 1.98 -18.92 -1.60
N LEU A 41 2.39 -18.53 -2.82
CA LEU A 41 1.90 -19.15 -4.06
C LEU A 41 2.17 -20.67 -4.12
N GLY A 42 3.32 -21.12 -3.62
CA GLY A 42 3.63 -22.56 -3.56
C GLY A 42 2.64 -23.32 -2.68
N TYR A 43 2.33 -22.78 -1.50
CA TYR A 43 1.33 -23.35 -0.59
C TYR A 43 -0.09 -23.28 -1.17
N LEU A 44 -0.46 -22.17 -1.81
CA LEU A 44 -1.79 -22.00 -2.40
C LEU A 44 -2.03 -22.91 -3.60
N ARG A 45 -1.01 -23.17 -4.42
CA ARG A 45 -1.12 -24.02 -5.62
C ARG A 45 -1.02 -25.51 -5.28
N ASN A 46 -0.16 -25.86 -4.34
CA ASN A 46 0.05 -27.24 -3.92
C ASN A 46 0.13 -27.29 -2.40
N PRO A 47 -1.02 -27.44 -1.70
CA PRO A 47 -1.06 -27.36 -0.25
C PRO A 47 -0.11 -28.39 0.37
N SER A 48 0.80 -27.87 1.18
CA SER A 48 1.79 -28.64 1.94
C SER A 48 1.28 -28.70 3.40
N PRO A 49 1.67 -29.68 4.22
CA PRO A 49 1.19 -29.81 5.61
C PRO A 49 1.50 -28.60 6.51
N SER A 50 2.34 -27.65 6.07
CA SER A 50 2.64 -26.45 6.82
C SER A 50 2.76 -25.23 5.91
N VAL A 51 2.28 -24.07 6.40
CA VAL A 51 2.42 -22.79 5.73
C VAL A 51 3.88 -22.32 5.83
N PRO A 52 4.51 -21.87 4.74
CA PRO A 52 5.85 -21.28 4.80
C PRO A 52 5.88 -20.11 5.79
N ALA A 53 6.84 -20.10 6.70
CA ALA A 53 7.10 -18.97 7.60
C ALA A 53 7.12 -17.59 6.89
N PRO A 54 7.77 -17.42 5.71
CA PRO A 54 7.73 -16.13 5.00
C PRO A 54 6.32 -15.73 4.54
N CYS A 55 5.48 -16.70 4.15
CA CYS A 55 4.09 -16.42 3.80
C CYS A 55 3.31 -15.91 5.03
N CYS A 56 3.39 -16.61 6.16
CA CYS A 56 2.67 -16.21 7.37
C CYS A 56 3.12 -14.84 7.90
N ASN A 57 4.43 -14.58 7.90
CA ASN A 57 4.98 -13.29 8.31
C ASN A 57 4.56 -12.15 7.38
N GLY A 58 4.55 -12.39 6.06
CA GLY A 58 4.06 -11.44 5.07
C GLY A 58 2.59 -11.09 5.30
N ILE A 59 1.71 -12.09 5.41
CA ILE A 59 0.28 -11.86 5.67
C ILE A 59 0.05 -11.14 6.99
N ARG A 60 0.83 -11.43 8.04
CA ARG A 60 0.75 -10.73 9.32
C ARG A 60 1.15 -9.26 9.19
N ALA A 61 2.22 -8.96 8.46
CA ALA A 61 2.63 -7.59 8.18
C ALA A 61 1.56 -6.84 7.37
N LEU A 62 0.97 -7.50 6.37
CA LEU A 62 -0.12 -6.94 5.55
C LEU A 62 -1.34 -6.59 6.40
N ASN A 63 -1.76 -7.51 7.28
CA ASN A 63 -2.88 -7.28 8.20
C ASN A 63 -2.60 -6.13 9.20
N ASN A 64 -1.33 -5.95 9.59
CA ASN A 64 -0.93 -4.82 10.43
C ASN A 64 -0.92 -3.48 9.67
N GLN A 65 -0.81 -3.52 8.34
CA GLN A 65 -0.90 -2.34 7.48
C GLN A 65 -2.35 -1.98 7.17
N ALA A 66 -3.20 -2.96 6.85
CA ALA A 66 -4.63 -2.78 6.53
C ALA A 66 -5.49 -2.51 7.78
N LYS A 67 -5.29 -1.34 8.39
CA LYS A 67 -5.97 -0.94 9.65
C LYS A 67 -7.31 -0.27 9.41
N THR A 68 -7.55 0.26 8.21
CA THR A 68 -8.78 0.97 7.88
C THR A 68 -9.68 0.16 6.96
N THR A 69 -10.99 0.40 6.99
CA THR A 69 -11.97 -0.28 6.13
C THR A 69 -11.65 -0.18 4.64
N PRO A 70 -11.15 0.96 4.10
CA PRO A 70 -10.76 1.03 2.69
C PRO A 70 -9.58 0.13 2.28
N GLU A 71 -8.80 -0.38 3.23
CA GLU A 71 -7.61 -1.20 2.95
C GLU A 71 -7.83 -2.72 3.07
N ARG A 72 -8.99 -3.15 3.60
CA ARG A 72 -9.35 -4.56 3.80
C ARG A 72 -10.21 -5.09 2.67
#